data_AF-A0A522R8T4-F1
#
_entry.id   AF-A0A522R8T4-F1
#
_cell.length_a   1.000
_cell.length_b   1.000
_cell.length_c   1.000
_cell.angle_alpha   90.00
_cell.angle_beta   90.00
_cell.angle_gamma   90.00
#
_symmetry.space_group_name_H-M   'P 1'
#
loop_
_entity.id
_entity.type
_entity.pdbx_description
1 polymer ?
#
loop_
_entity_poly.entity_id
_entity_poly.type
_entity_poly.pdbx_seq_one_letter_code
_entity_poly.pdbx_strand_id
1 'polypeptide(L)' 'MKNIFDLRFIIGLFFLLVGIFLFITSFVSHPSTGKTETVNFWCGIVYIVFGIFMLILWKVGGNNEPVGIEEE' A
#
# COMPACT_ATOMS: atom_id res chain seq x y z
N MET A 1 -0.67 -2.99 -22.18
CA MET A 1 -0.17 -2.16 -21.06
C MET A 1 -1.33 -1.41 -20.41
N LYS A 2 -2.29 -2.10 -19.76
CA LYS A 2 -3.53 -1.48 -19.25
C LYS A 2 -3.74 -1.63 -17.73
N ASN A 3 -2.85 -2.35 -17.03
CA ASN A 3 -3.06 -2.75 -15.62
C ASN A 3 -2.13 -2.05 -14.61
N ILE A 4 -1.14 -1.29 -15.08
CA ILE A 4 -0.18 -0.54 -14.22
C ILE A 4 -0.72 0.85 -13.82
N PHE A 5 -1.70 1.36 -14.56
CA PHE A 5 -2.46 2.58 -14.23
C PHE A 5 -3.72 2.28 -13.41
N ASP A 6 -3.89 1.05 -12.92
CA ASP A 6 -4.96 0.79 -11.96
C ASP A 6 -4.65 1.61 -10.70
N LEU A 7 -5.57 2.51 -10.38
CA LEU A 7 -5.49 3.38 -9.22
C LEU A 7 -5.28 2.55 -7.94
N ARG A 8 -5.82 1.32 -7.88
CA ARG A 8 -5.63 0.39 -6.75
C ARG A 8 -4.18 -0.01 -6.56
N PHE A 9 -3.46 -0.26 -7.65
CA PHE A 9 -2.03 -0.59 -7.62
C PHE A 9 -1.20 0.62 -7.16
N ILE A 10 -1.45 1.80 -7.75
CA ILE A 10 -0.71 3.02 -7.43
C ILE A 10 -0.92 3.42 -5.97
N ILE A 11 -2.18 3.43 -5.50
CA ILE A 11 -2.51 3.72 -4.10
C ILE A 11 -1.90 2.66 -3.18
N GLY A 12 -2.05 1.37 -3.50
CA GLY A 12 -1.51 0.29 -2.68
C GLY A 12 0.01 0.39 -2.51
N LEU A 13 0.73 0.64 -3.61
CA LEU A 13 2.18 0.80 -3.60
C LEU A 13 2.62 2.04 -2.79
N PHE A 14 1.93 3.17 -2.93
CA PHE A 14 2.23 4.39 -2.18
C PHE A 14 2.09 4.17 -0.67
N PHE A 15 0.95 3.63 -0.22
CA PHE A 15 0.72 3.35 1.20
C PHE A 15 1.69 2.31 1.75
N LEU A 16 2.06 1.30 0.96
CA LEU A 16 3.07 0.33 1.34
C LEU A 16 4.44 1.00 1.59
N LEU A 17 4.90 1.84 0.64
CA LEU A 17 6.18 2.52 0.74
C LEU A 17 6.24 3.49 1.92
N VAL A 18 5.21 4.34 2.08
CA VAL A 18 5.13 5.27 3.22
C VAL A 18 5.02 4.51 4.55
N GLY A 19 4.26 3.41 4.57
CA GLY A 19 4.11 2.56 5.76
C GLY A 19 5.44 1.92 6.18
N ILE A 20 6.22 1.39 5.22
CA ILE A 20 7.56 0.87 5.46
C ILE A 20 8.48 1.98 6.00
N PHE A 21 8.41 3.18 5.42
CA PHE A 21 9.22 4.30 5.88
C PHE A 21 8.89 4.68 7.33
N LEU A 22 7.61 4.83 7.68
CA LEU A 22 7.16 5.13 9.04
C LEU A 22 7.51 4.03 10.04
N PHE A 23 7.43 2.77 9.61
CA PHE A 23 7.81 1.64 10.43
C PHE A 23 9.30 1.67 10.74
N ILE A 24 10.16 1.90 9.73
CA ILE A 24 11.62 1.99 9.90
C ILE A 24 12.00 3.20 10.77
N THR A 25 11.39 4.36 10.54
CA THR A 25 11.71 5.57 11.33
C THR A 25 11.36 5.39 12.80
N SER A 26 10.38 4.56 13.15
CA SER A 26 10.07 4.21 14.53
C SER A 26 11.20 3.45 15.27
N PHE A 27 12.13 2.81 14.55
CA PHE A 27 13.27 2.11 15.14
C PHE A 27 14.58 2.91 15.04
N VAL A 28 14.70 3.76 14.03
CA VAL A 28 15.92 4.55 13.77
C VAL A 28 15.93 5.87 14.54
N SER A 29 14.77 6.42 14.87
CA SER A 29 14.68 7.69 15.59
C SER A 29 15.00 7.48 17.07
N HIS A 30 15.99 8.23 17.57
CA HIS A 30 16.40 8.17 18.97
C HIS A 30 15.27 8.71 19.85
N PRO A 31 14.95 8.08 21.01
CA PRO A 31 13.83 8.47 21.87
C PRO A 31 14.07 9.82 22.56
N SER A 32 13.96 10.92 21.81
CA SER A 32 13.96 12.28 22.36
C SER A 32 12.54 12.75 22.70
N THR A 33 11.51 12.14 22.09
CA THR A 33 10.09 12.46 22.37
C THR A 33 9.22 11.21 22.23
N GLY A 34 9.03 10.46 23.33
CA GLY A 34 8.40 9.13 23.33
C GLY A 34 6.93 9.02 22.85
N LYS A 35 6.30 10.09 22.35
CA LYS A 35 4.95 10.06 21.76
C LYS A 35 4.98 9.92 20.24
N THR A 36 5.99 10.47 19.58
CA THR A 36 6.06 10.51 18.10
C THR A 36 6.42 9.14 17.52
N GLU A 37 7.30 8.40 18.20
CA GLU A 37 7.72 7.06 17.78
C GLU A 37 6.56 6.06 17.77
N THR A 38 5.74 6.07 18.82
CA THR A 38 4.57 5.18 18.92
C THR A 38 3.56 5.45 17.81
N VAL A 39 3.38 6.71 17.43
CA VAL A 39 2.50 7.08 16.31
C VAL A 39 3.08 6.59 14.98
N ASN A 40 4.38 6.78 14.74
CA ASN A 40 5.04 6.28 13.54
C ASN A 40 4.94 4.76 13.41
N PHE A 41 5.12 4.02 14.51
CA PHE A 41 4.98 2.57 14.56
C PHE A 41 3.56 2.11 14.16
N TRP A 42 2.54 2.66 14.82
CA TRP A 42 1.16 2.22 14.60
C TRP A 42 0.62 2.67 13.24
N CYS A 43 0.91 3.91 12.82
CA CYS A 43 0.59 4.39 11.47
C CYS A 43 1.31 3.58 10.40
N GLY A 44 2.59 3.25 10.60
CA GLY A 44 3.37 2.41 9.69
C GLY A 44 2.72 1.04 9.48
N ILE A 45 2.34 0.36 10.57
CA ILE A 45 1.64 -0.94 10.50
C ILE A 45 0.31 -0.81 9.74
N VAL A 46 -0.53 0.17 10.08
CA VAL A 46 -1.82 0.37 9.41
C VAL A 46 -1.64 0.61 7.91
N TYR A 47 -0.68 1.43 7.51
CA TYR A 47 -0.41 1.74 6.12
C TYR A 47 0.16 0.55 5.35
N ILE A 48 1.02 -0.26 5.97
CA ILE A 48 1.51 -1.51 5.38
C ILE A 48 0.35 -2.48 5.14
N VAL A 49 -0.49 -2.71 6.16
CA VAL A 49 -1.65 -3.62 6.06
C VAL A 49 -2.60 -3.16 4.96
N PHE A 50 -2.93 -1.86 4.93
CA PHE A 50 -3.78 -1.29 3.90
C PHE A 50 -3.15 -1.38 2.49
N GLY A 51 -1.86 -1.07 2.36
CA GLY A 51 -1.13 -1.18 1.09
C GLY A 51 -1.14 -2.62 0.56
N ILE A 52 -0.84 -3.61 1.40
CA ILE A 52 -0.91 -5.04 1.05
C ILE A 52 -2.33 -5.42 0.62
N PHE A 53 -3.34 -5.02 1.39
CA PHE A 53 -4.74 -5.28 1.07
C PHE A 53 -5.13 -4.74 -0.31
N MET A 54 -4.73 -3.50 -0.64
CA MET A 54 -4.98 -2.90 -1.94
C MET A 54 -4.27 -3.62 -3.09
N LEU A 55 -3.03 -4.08 -2.87
CA LEU A 55 -2.30 -4.88 -3.86
C LEU A 55 -2.94 -6.25 -4.08
N ILE A 56 -3.50 -6.87 -3.03
CA ILE A 56 -4.28 -8.10 -3.14
C ILE A 56 -5.55 -7.85 -3.95
N LEU A 57 -6.30 -6.78 -3.66
CA LEU A 57 -7.50 -6.41 -4.42
C LEU A 57 -7.21 -6.11 -5.89
N TRP A 58 -6.07 -5.47 -6.18
CA TRP A 58 -5.62 -5.28 -7.56
C TRP A 58 -5.37 -6.63 -8.25
N LYS A 59 -4.66 -7.55 -7.57
CA LYS A 59 -4.34 -8.86 -8.13
C LYS A 59 -5.59 -9.74 -8.33
N VAL A 60 -6.56 -9.68 -7.42
CA VAL A 60 -7.84 -10.41 -7.53
C VAL A 60 -8.78 -9.75 -8.54
N GLY A 61 -8.83 -8.42 -8.55
CA GLY A 61 -9.70 -7.63 -9.43
C GLY A 61 -9.28 -7.70 -10.91
N GLY A 62 -7.97 -7.74 -11.19
CA GLY A 62 -7.43 -7.83 -12.55
C GLY A 62 -7.68 -9.17 -13.26
N ASN A 63 -8.14 -10.21 -12.55
CA ASN A 63 -8.52 -11.51 -13.14
C ASN A 63 -9.97 -11.55 -13.63
N ASN A 64 -10.77 -10.51 -13.38
CA ASN A 64 -12.20 -10.47 -13.69
C ASN A 64 -12.55 -9.52 -14.84
N GLU A 65 -11.58 -9.05 -15.61
CA GLU A 65 -11.90 -8.37 -16.87
C GLU A 65 -12.39 -9.47 -17.83
N PRO A 66 -13.70 -9.54 -18.16
CA PRO A 66 -14.12 -10.41 -19.25
C PRO A 66 -13.37 -9.92 -20.49
N VAL A 67 -12.71 -10.86 -21.17
CA VAL A 67 -12.23 -10.64 -22.54
C VAL A 67 -13.45 -10.11 -23.30
N GLY A 68 -13.44 -8.82 -23.58
CA GLY A 68 -14.43 -8.22 -24.47
C GLY A 68 -14.34 -9.04 -25.74
N ILE A 69 -15.39 -9.81 -26.02
CA ILE A 69 -15.61 -10.33 -27.36
C ILE A 69 -15.88 -9.08 -28.18
N GLU A 70 -14.82 -8.55 -28.80
CA GLU A 70 -14.96 -7.67 -29.95
C GLU A 70 -15.57 -8.53 -31.05
N GLU A 71 -16.90 -8.59 -31.07
CA GLU A 71 -17.59 -8.87 -32.33
C GLU A 71 -17.68 -7.55 -33.10
N GLU A 72 -17.19 -7.65 -34.34
CA GLU A 72 -17.17 -6.68 -35.46
C GLU A 72 -15.93 -5.77 -35.61
#